data_AF-B8ETD4-F1
#
_entry.id   AF-B8ETD4-F1
#
_cell.length_a   1.000
_cell.length_b   1.000
_cell.length_c   1.000
_cell.angle_alpha   90.00
_cell.angle_beta   90.00
_cell.angle_gamma   90.00
#
_symmetry.space_group_name_H-M   'P 1'
#
loop_
_entity.id
_entity.type
_entity.pdbx_description
1 polymer ?
#
loop_
_entity_poly.entity_id
_entity_poly.type
_entity_poly.pdbx_seq_one_letter_code
_entity_poly.pdbx_strand_id
1 'polypeptide(L)'
;MRIQSEGQPHAGEDFHFSVSGGAGAKTLKAYIEYKTVLDISFSGDLQQTLAIPSQTGKFTLKLLAHDGAGESAEMRYVIAGEPPAP
;
A
#
# COMPACT_ATOMS: atom_id res chain seq x y z
N MET A 1 -11.83 -0.01 10.52
CA MET A 1 -11.04 0.62 9.41
C MET A 1 -10.97 -0.28 8.18
N ARG A 2 -10.75 0.25 6.97
CA ARG A 2 -10.69 -0.54 5.72
C ARG A 2 -9.66 0.03 4.73
N ILE A 3 -8.98 -0.85 3.99
CA ILE A 3 -8.15 -0.48 2.81
C ILE A 3 -8.86 -0.98 1.55
N GLN A 4 -8.87 -0.18 0.49
CA GLN A 4 -9.45 -0.49 -0.82
C GLN A 4 -8.45 -0.10 -1.92
N SER A 5 -8.45 -0.82 -3.05
CA SER A 5 -7.69 -0.45 -4.23
C SER A 5 -8.58 -0.42 -5.47
N GLU A 6 -8.16 0.34 -6.48
CA GLU A 6 -8.86 0.40 -7.78
C GLU A 6 -8.47 -0.76 -8.71
N GLY A 7 -7.48 -1.57 -8.33
CA GLY A 7 -7.00 -2.70 -9.11
C GLY A 7 -5.90 -3.49 -8.40
N GLN A 8 -5.19 -4.33 -9.16
CA GLN A 8 -3.99 -5.03 -8.70
C GLN A 8 -2.75 -4.19 -9.04
N PRO A 9 -1.77 -4.06 -8.14
CA PRO A 9 -0.52 -3.36 -8.45
C PRO A 9 0.34 -4.16 -9.43
N HIS A 10 0.99 -3.44 -10.35
CA HIS A 10 1.97 -3.97 -11.31
C HIS A 10 3.31 -3.26 -11.15
N ALA A 11 4.41 -3.94 -11.49
CA ALA A 11 5.74 -3.36 -11.40
C ALA A 11 5.93 -2.28 -12.45
N GLY A 12 6.44 -1.11 -12.04
CA GLY A 12 6.63 0.04 -12.95
C GLY A 12 5.38 0.88 -13.19
N GLU A 13 4.25 0.56 -12.55
CA GLU A 13 3.01 1.33 -12.63
C GLU A 13 2.69 2.03 -11.31
N ASP A 14 1.85 3.07 -11.40
CA ASP A 14 1.27 3.72 -10.24
C ASP A 14 0.14 2.87 -9.67
N PHE A 15 0.13 2.69 -8.35
CA PHE A 15 -0.88 1.95 -7.63
C PHE A 15 -1.76 2.87 -6.78
N HIS A 16 -3.05 2.95 -7.13
CA HIS A 16 -4.04 3.77 -6.44
C HIS A 16 -4.80 2.95 -5.39
N PHE A 17 -4.84 3.49 -4.18
CA PHE A 17 -5.58 2.90 -3.07
C PHE A 17 -6.11 3.95 -2.09
N SER A 18 -7.08 3.55 -1.29
CA SER A 18 -7.66 4.38 -0.25
C SER A 18 -7.76 3.65 1.08
N VAL A 19 -7.77 4.42 2.16
CA VAL A 19 -8.01 3.96 3.52
C VAL A 19 -9.16 4.77 4.09
N SER A 20 -10.16 4.09 4.64
CA SER A 20 -11.34 4.74 5.20
C SER A 20 -11.77 4.17 6.55
N GLY A 21 -12.48 5.01 7.31
CA GLY A 21 -12.98 4.69 8.65
C GLY A 21 -11.91 4.73 9.75
N GLY A 22 -12.18 4.08 10.88
CA GLY A 22 -11.37 4.17 12.11
C GLY A 22 -11.56 5.48 12.87
N ALA A 23 -11.11 5.56 14.11
CA ALA A 23 -11.28 6.71 14.99
C ALA A 23 -9.95 7.43 15.29
N GLY A 24 -10.02 8.75 15.45
CA GLY A 24 -8.85 9.57 15.82
C GLY A 24 -7.76 9.63 14.76
N ALA A 25 -6.52 9.91 15.21
CA ALA A 25 -5.33 9.94 14.37
C ALA A 25 -4.98 8.53 13.88
N LYS A 26 -4.55 8.44 12.62
CA LYS A 26 -4.24 7.17 11.95
C LYS A 26 -2.87 7.20 11.33
N THR A 27 -2.32 6.02 11.09
CA THR A 27 -1.05 5.82 10.38
C THR A 27 -1.23 4.77 9.30
N LEU A 28 -0.51 4.93 8.19
CA LEU A 28 -0.39 3.94 7.12
C LEU A 28 1.07 3.70 6.83
N LYS A 29 1.45 2.42 6.76
CA LYS A 29 2.76 1.98 6.27
C LYS A 29 2.60 1.06 5.06
N ALA A 30 3.40 1.30 4.02
CA ALA A 30 3.53 0.41 2.88
C ALA A 30 4.93 -0.21 2.85
N TYR A 31 5.00 -1.51 2.58
CA TYR A 31 6.23 -2.28 2.52
C TYR A 31 6.36 -2.99 1.17
N ILE A 32 7.55 -2.91 0.57
CA ILE A 32 7.94 -3.74 -0.58
C ILE A 32 9.19 -4.51 -0.15
N GLU A 33 9.14 -5.84 -0.23
CA GLU A 33 10.24 -6.72 0.21
C GLU A 33 10.76 -6.36 1.62
N TYR A 34 9.84 -6.12 2.55
CA TYR A 34 10.14 -5.72 3.94
C TYR A 34 10.78 -4.33 4.11
N LYS A 35 11.01 -3.56 3.03
CA LYS A 35 11.43 -2.16 3.09
C LYS A 35 10.21 -1.26 3.12
N THR A 36 10.14 -0.35 4.09
CA THR A 36 9.10 0.69 4.13
C THR A 36 9.29 1.66 2.96
N VAL A 37 8.26 1.82 2.14
CA VAL A 37 8.25 2.74 0.99
C VAL A 37 7.28 3.90 1.17
N LEU A 38 6.36 3.79 2.13
CA LEU A 38 5.44 4.86 2.52
C LEU A 38 5.20 4.75 4.04
N ASP A 39 5.23 5.88 4.75
CA ASP A 39 4.88 5.99 6.17
C ASP A 39 4.24 7.35 6.41
N ILE A 40 2.92 7.38 6.61
CA ILE A 40 2.16 8.63 6.69
C ILE A 40 1.16 8.60 7.82
N SER A 41 0.95 9.77 8.42
CA SER A 41 -0.11 10.02 9.40
C SER A 41 -1.23 10.83 8.77
N PHE A 42 -2.48 10.50 9.10
CA PHE A 42 -3.65 11.15 8.52
C PHE A 42 -4.82 11.21 9.52
N SER A 43 -5.75 12.14 9.27
CA SER A 43 -7.03 12.27 9.98
C SER A 43 -8.17 12.23 8.96
N GLY A 44 -9.14 11.33 9.16
CA GLY A 44 -10.21 11.07 8.20
C GLY A 44 -9.87 9.98 7.18
N ASP A 45 -10.43 10.09 5.98
CA ASP A 45 -10.15 9.18 4.88
C ASP A 45 -8.89 9.61 4.12
N LEU A 46 -8.19 8.63 3.57
CA LEU A 46 -6.92 8.81 2.87
C LEU A 46 -7.03 8.21 1.47
N GLN A 47 -6.61 8.96 0.46
CA GLN A 47 -6.40 8.46 -0.90
C GLN A 47 -4.93 8.67 -1.25
N GLN A 48 -4.26 7.65 -1.78
CA GLN A 48 -2.85 7.69 -2.11
C GLN A 48 -2.55 6.97 -3.42
N THR A 49 -1.51 7.48 -4.07
CA THR A 49 -0.87 6.85 -5.22
C THR A 49 0.53 6.44 -4.80
N LEU A 50 0.88 5.17 -4.99
CA LEU A 50 2.21 4.63 -4.72
C LEU A 50 2.85 4.21 -6.04
N ALA A 51 3.97 4.83 -6.39
CA ALA A 51 4.78 4.39 -7.53
C ALA A 51 5.44 3.04 -7.19
N ILE A 52 5.08 1.99 -7.93
CA ILE A 52 5.68 0.67 -7.75
C ILE A 52 6.96 0.59 -8.58
N PRO A 53 8.13 0.32 -7.97
CA PRO A 53 9.38 0.26 -8.72
C PRO A 53 9.31 -0.86 -9.77
N SER A 54 9.79 -0.57 -10.97
CA SER A 54 10.05 -1.59 -11.98
C SER A 54 11.23 -2.45 -11.50
N GLN A 55 10.95 -3.71 -11.21
CA GLN A 55 11.93 -4.69 -10.76
C GLN A 55 11.57 -6.03 -11.35
N THR A 56 12.55 -6.88 -11.64
CA THR A 56 12.32 -8.24 -12.11
C THR A 56 12.03 -9.20 -10.97
N GLY A 57 11.14 -10.17 -11.16
CA GLY A 57 10.86 -11.21 -10.18
C GLY A 57 9.55 -11.01 -9.44
N LYS A 58 9.33 -11.72 -8.34
CA LYS A 58 8.08 -11.62 -7.56
C LYS A 58 8.36 -10.99 -6.21
N PHE A 59 7.65 -9.92 -5.89
CA PHE A 59 7.72 -9.27 -4.59
C PHE A 59 6.33 -9.06 -3.99
N THR A 60 6.30 -8.84 -2.68
CA THR A 60 5.06 -8.60 -1.94
C THR A 60 4.97 -7.14 -1.55
N LEU A 61 3.89 -6.48 -1.96
CA LEU A 61 3.46 -5.21 -1.40
C LEU A 61 2.52 -5.48 -0.22
N LYS A 62 2.84 -4.92 0.94
CA LYS A 62 1.97 -4.97 2.13
C LYS A 62 1.59 -3.55 2.54
N LEU A 63 0.29 -3.28 2.62
CA LEU A 63 -0.29 -2.09 3.21
C LEU A 63 -0.78 -2.41 4.63
N LEU A 64 -0.40 -1.58 5.60
CA LEU A 64 -0.78 -1.74 6.99
C LEU A 64 -1.25 -0.39 7.54
N ALA A 65 -2.55 -0.28 7.83
CA ALA A 65 -3.14 0.89 8.45
C ALA A 65 -3.47 0.61 9.92
N HIS A 66 -3.21 1.57 10.80
CA HIS A 66 -3.56 1.53 12.23
C HIS A 66 -4.19 2.84 12.65
N ASP A 67 -5.26 2.77 13.44
CA ASP A 67 -5.83 3.94 14.11
C ASP A 67 -5.44 4.00 15.60
N GLY A 68 -5.68 5.15 16.24
CA GLY A 68 -5.39 5.36 17.65
C GLY A 68 -6.33 4.62 18.62
N ALA A 69 -7.39 3.99 18.13
CA ALA A 69 -8.31 3.17 18.90
C ALA A 69 -7.93 1.67 18.90
N GLY A 70 -6.91 1.30 18.13
CA GLY A 70 -6.42 -0.08 18.02
C GLY A 70 -7.06 -0.87 16.87
N GLU A 71 -7.93 -0.25 16.06
CA GLU A 71 -8.35 -0.88 14.81
C GLU A 71 -7.19 -0.91 13.82
N SER A 72 -7.10 -2.01 13.05
CA SER A 72 -6.11 -2.16 12.01
C SER A 72 -6.72 -2.76 10.76
N ALA A 73 -6.12 -2.46 9.62
CA ALA A 73 -6.45 -3.07 8.35
C ALA A 73 -5.15 -3.41 7.63
N GLU A 74 -5.13 -4.57 6.98
CA GLU A 74 -3.97 -5.06 6.25
C GLU A 74 -4.41 -5.54 4.87
N MET A 75 -3.60 -5.23 3.86
CA MET A 75 -3.80 -5.76 2.51
C MET A 75 -2.45 -6.16 1.90
N ARG A 76 -2.42 -7.29 1.20
CA ARG A 76 -1.20 -7.86 0.60
C ARG A 76 -1.42 -8.15 -0.87
N TYR A 77 -0.44 -7.78 -1.67
CA TYR A 77 -0.41 -8.05 -3.10
C TYR A 77 0.88 -8.74 -3.48
N VAL A 78 0.76 -9.74 -4.36
CA VAL A 78 1.91 -10.31 -5.05
C VAL A 78 2.03 -9.56 -6.38
N ILE A 79 3.17 -8.91 -6.58
CA ILE A 79 3.48 -8.17 -7.79
C ILE A 79 4.48 -9.01 -8.58
N ALA A 80 4.11 -9.30 -9.82
CA ALA A 80 5.02 -9.90 -10.79
C ALA A 80 5.71 -8.76 -11.56
N GLY A 81 7.01 -8.68 -11.37
CA GLY A 81 7.91 -7.90 -12.18
C GLY A 81 8.06 -8.48 -13.58
N GLU A 82 7.74 -7.71 -14.61
CA GLU A 82 8.08 -8.10 -15.97
C GLU A 82 9.60 -8.07 -16.15
N PRO A 83 10.20 -9.04 -16.86
CA PRO A 83 11.58 -8.95 -17.26
C PRO A 83 11.77 -7.67 -18.11
N PRO A 84 12.95 -7.01 -18.04
CA PRO A 84 13.24 -5.90 -18.95
C PRO A 84 13.01 -6.37 -20.38
N ALA A 85 12.32 -5.54 -21.17
CA ALA A 85 12.16 -5.80 -22.59
C ALA A 85 13.55 -5.97 -23.24
N PRO A 86 13.70 -6.95 -24.16
CA PRO A 86 14.99 -7.25 -24.81
C PRO A 86 15.52 -6.10 -25.67
#